data_AF-A0AA40KQC3-F1
#
_entry.id   AF-A0AA40KQC3-F1
#
_cell.length_a   1.000
_cell.length_b   1.000
_cell.length_c   1.000
_cell.angle_alpha   90.00
_cell.angle_beta   90.00
_cell.angle_gamma   90.00
#
_symmetry.space_group_name_H-M   'P 1'
#
loop_
_entity.id
_entity.type
_entity.pdbx_description
1 polymer ?
#
loop_
_entity_poly.entity_id
_entity_poly.type
_entity_poly.pdbx_seq_one_letter_code
_entity_poly.pdbx_strand_id
1 'polypeptide(L)'
;MKTDITDPWCGTDVPESSNDKCKNCFEDSFVENQTQHVKLADSEEYLEKLYSRLKSLQKASSKKDLVTSLFEAKEDSIARLITSGCKLETEEETELTSNPLIRHIAPHLQALTANELVHLLKADVLQIVNESVQEEEINVQTLTDKETINYQSKE
;
A
#
# COMPACT_ATOMS: atom_id res chain seq x y z
N MET A 1 -37.09 21.09 5.18
CA MET A 1 -36.98 21.08 3.71
C MET A 1 -36.99 19.63 3.28
N LYS A 2 -38.04 19.17 2.60
CA LYS A 2 -38.13 17.80 2.08
C LYS A 2 -37.53 17.81 0.68
N THR A 3 -36.48 17.04 0.43
CA THR A 3 -35.93 16.87 -0.91
C THR A 3 -36.69 15.73 -1.57
N ASP A 4 -37.60 16.07 -2.48
CA ASP A 4 -38.19 15.11 -3.40
C ASP A 4 -37.07 14.59 -4.29
N ILE A 5 -36.63 13.36 -4.02
CA ILE A 5 -35.72 12.63 -4.89
C ILE A 5 -36.60 11.89 -5.89
N THR A 6 -36.76 12.52 -7.05
CA THR A 6 -37.42 11.88 -8.20
C THR A 6 -36.46 10.82 -8.73
N ASP A 7 -36.95 9.58 -8.83
CA ASP A 7 -36.19 8.47 -9.39
C ASP A 7 -35.82 8.79 -10.85
N PRO A 8 -34.51 8.85 -11.20
CA PRO A 8 -34.06 9.22 -12.54
C PRO A 8 -34.39 8.18 -13.62
N TRP A 9 -34.99 7.04 -13.26
CA TRP A 9 -35.39 5.98 -14.20
C TRP A 9 -36.87 6.03 -14.57
N CYS A 10 -37.69 6.82 -13.87
CA CYS A 10 -39.07 7.06 -14.27
C CYS A 10 -39.11 8.16 -15.32
N GLY A 11 -39.17 7.74 -16.59
CA GLY A 11 -39.30 8.61 -17.75
C GLY A 11 -40.41 9.64 -17.56
N THR A 12 -40.07 10.90 -17.77
CA THR A 12 -40.95 12.05 -17.66
C THR A 12 -41.90 12.07 -18.86
N ASP A 13 -43.18 12.30 -18.57
CA ASP A 13 -44.26 12.80 -19.44
C ASP A 13 -44.92 11.85 -20.47
N VAL A 14 -46.00 11.19 -20.03
CA VAL A 14 -47.19 10.92 -20.87
C VAL A 14 -48.43 11.36 -20.08
N PRO A 15 -49.30 12.23 -20.61
CA PRO A 15 -50.54 12.57 -19.95
C PRO A 15 -51.63 11.54 -20.25
N GLU A 16 -52.27 11.12 -19.15
CA GLU A 16 -53.65 10.69 -19.00
C GLU A 16 -54.12 9.27 -19.36
N SER A 17 -54.89 8.78 -18.38
CA SER A 17 -55.92 7.74 -18.41
C SER A 17 -55.48 6.27 -18.47
N SER A 18 -54.86 5.80 -17.39
CA SER A 18 -55.30 4.51 -16.86
C SER A 18 -55.19 4.51 -15.33
N ASN A 19 -56.32 4.23 -14.69
CA ASN A 19 -56.44 4.08 -13.25
C ASN A 19 -55.91 2.69 -12.86
N ASP A 20 -54.64 2.42 -13.15
CA ASP A 20 -53.98 1.21 -12.68
C ASP A 20 -52.79 1.63 -11.83
N LYS A 21 -52.89 1.31 -10.54
CA LYS A 21 -51.85 1.55 -9.54
C LYS A 21 -50.52 1.11 -10.14
N CYS A 22 -49.57 2.05 -10.18
CA CYS A 22 -48.15 1.86 -10.45
C CYS A 22 -47.68 0.47 -10.00
N LYS A 23 -47.74 -0.50 -10.91
CA LYS A 23 -47.16 -1.84 -10.73
C LYS A 23 -45.70 -1.67 -11.09
N ASN A 24 -44.91 -1.24 -10.11
CA ASN A 24 -43.45 -1.30 -10.14
C ASN A 24 -42.99 -2.76 -10.03
N CYS A 25 -43.55 -3.63 -10.86
CA CYS A 25 -43.15 -5.01 -11.00
C CYS A 25 -42.31 -5.09 -12.27
N PHE A 26 -41.14 -5.71 -12.19
CA PHE A 26 -40.39 -6.10 -13.38
C PHE A 26 -41.31 -6.99 -14.22
N GLU A 27 -41.71 -6.55 -15.42
CA GLU A 27 -42.32 -7.43 -16.41
C GLU A 27 -41.26 -8.45 -16.81
N ASP A 28 -41.35 -9.64 -16.23
CA ASP A 28 -40.52 -10.76 -16.61
C ASP A 28 -40.84 -11.12 -18.07
N SER A 29 -40.06 -10.55 -18.99
CA SER A 29 -40.15 -10.81 -20.43
C SER A 29 -39.77 -12.26 -20.78
N PHE A 30 -39.36 -13.06 -19.81
CA PHE A 30 -39.07 -14.49 -19.94
C PHE A 30 -40.30 -15.37 -19.68
N VAL A 31 -41.52 -14.89 -19.97
CA VAL A 31 -42.73 -15.71 -19.89
C VAL A 31 -42.58 -16.97 -20.77
N GLU A 32 -42.59 -18.14 -20.13
CA GLU A 32 -42.38 -19.50 -20.65
C GLU A 32 -43.36 -19.97 -21.75
N ASN A 33 -44.27 -19.10 -22.20
CA ASN A 33 -45.33 -19.42 -23.17
C ASN A 33 -45.12 -18.81 -24.56
N GLN A 34 -43.89 -18.48 -24.94
CA GLN A 34 -43.57 -18.08 -26.32
C GLN A 34 -43.36 -19.33 -27.18
N THR A 35 -44.44 -20.05 -27.48
CA THR A 35 -44.47 -21.25 -28.34
C THR A 35 -44.15 -20.97 -29.82
N GLN A 36 -43.81 -19.73 -30.16
CA GLN A 36 -43.62 -19.24 -31.55
C GLN A 36 -42.18 -18.83 -31.88
N HIS A 37 -41.20 -19.09 -31.02
CA HIS A 37 -39.80 -18.90 -31.42
C HIS A 37 -39.36 -20.04 -32.33
N VAL A 38 -39.37 -19.78 -33.64
CA VAL A 38 -38.78 -20.68 -34.62
C VAL A 38 -37.27 -20.72 -34.38
N LYS A 39 -36.77 -21.91 -34.06
CA LYS A 39 -35.33 -22.17 -33.92
C LYS A 39 -34.61 -21.66 -35.17
N LEU A 40 -33.60 -20.81 -35.00
CA LEU A 40 -32.84 -20.24 -36.11
C LEU A 40 -32.18 -21.38 -36.92
N ALA A 41 -32.11 -21.21 -38.25
CA ALA A 41 -31.61 -22.23 -39.16
C ALA A 41 -30.16 -22.66 -38.87
N ASP A 42 -29.33 -21.76 -38.34
CA ASP A 42 -27.92 -21.96 -38.00
C ASP A 42 -27.68 -22.32 -36.53
N SER A 43 -28.73 -22.40 -35.72
CA SER A 43 -28.60 -22.60 -34.26
C SER A 43 -27.92 -23.91 -33.88
N GLU A 44 -28.08 -24.97 -34.68
CA GLU A 44 -27.41 -26.26 -34.43
C GLU A 44 -25.90 -26.14 -34.69
N GLU A 45 -25.51 -25.54 -35.82
CA GLU A 45 -24.10 -25.28 -36.15
C GLU A 45 -23.44 -24.38 -35.10
N TYR A 46 -24.17 -23.35 -34.65
CA TYR A 46 -23.70 -22.46 -33.60
C TYR A 46 -23.48 -23.21 -32.29
N LEU A 47 -24.41 -24.07 -31.87
CA LEU A 47 -24.28 -24.88 -30.66
C LEU A 47 -23.12 -25.88 -30.77
N GLU A 48 -22.97 -26.57 -31.89
CA GLU A 48 -21.85 -27.47 -32.12
C GLU A 48 -20.50 -26.74 -32.02
N LYS A 49 -20.40 -25.55 -32.61
CA LYS A 49 -19.20 -24.71 -32.52
C LYS A 49 -18.94 -24.27 -31.07
N LEU A 50 -19.99 -23.94 -30.33
CA LEU A 50 -19.90 -23.57 -28.92
C LEU A 50 -19.41 -24.74 -28.06
N TYR A 51 -20.00 -25.93 -28.22
CA TYR A 51 -19.58 -27.14 -27.52
C TYR A 51 -18.15 -27.57 -27.88
N SER A 52 -17.76 -27.41 -29.14
CA SER A 52 -16.39 -27.70 -29.61
C SER A 52 -15.36 -26.80 -28.93
N ARG A 53 -15.65 -25.49 -28.84
CA ARG A 53 -14.82 -24.53 -28.11
C ARG A 53 -14.78 -24.86 -26.62
N LEU A 54 -15.92 -25.15 -26.02
CA LEU A 54 -16.02 -25.50 -24.61
C LEU A 54 -15.23 -26.78 -24.28
N LYS A 55 -15.28 -27.80 -25.15
CA LYS A 55 -14.49 -29.03 -25.02
C LYS A 55 -12.99 -28.76 -25.15
N SER A 56 -12.58 -27.84 -26.04
CA SER A 56 -11.18 -27.42 -26.15
C SER A 56 -10.68 -26.73 -24.87
N LEU A 57 -11.53 -25.88 -24.27
CA LEU A 57 -11.24 -25.19 -23.02
C LEU A 57 -11.18 -26.16 -21.83
N GLN A 58 -12.12 -27.10 -21.73
CA GLN A 58 -12.14 -28.13 -20.70
C GLN A 58 -11.00 -29.15 -20.84
N LYS A 59 -10.51 -29.40 -22.07
CA LYS A 59 -9.36 -30.26 -22.31
C LYS A 59 -8.05 -29.55 -21.95
N ALA A 60 -7.98 -28.22 -22.12
CA ALA A 60 -6.84 -27.39 -21.74
C ALA A 60 -6.80 -27.10 -20.23
N SER A 61 -7.95 -27.00 -19.57
CA SER A 61 -8.06 -26.83 -18.12
C SER A 61 -8.44 -28.17 -17.49
N SER A 62 -7.46 -29.00 -17.11
CA SER A 62 -7.80 -30.10 -16.23
C SER A 62 -8.34 -29.50 -14.91
N LYS A 63 -9.29 -30.17 -14.24
CA LYS A 63 -9.75 -29.71 -12.91
C LYS A 63 -8.59 -29.53 -11.92
N LYS A 64 -7.46 -30.21 -12.17
CA LYS A 64 -6.22 -30.08 -11.41
C LYS A 64 -5.57 -28.72 -11.66
N ASP A 65 -5.55 -28.22 -12.91
CA ASP A 65 -4.98 -26.92 -13.27
C ASP A 65 -5.78 -25.74 -12.70
N LEU A 66 -7.11 -25.88 -12.62
CA LEU A 66 -7.95 -24.87 -11.98
C LEU A 66 -7.70 -24.83 -10.46
N VAL A 67 -7.61 -26.00 -9.81
CA VAL A 67 -7.32 -26.08 -8.37
C VAL A 67 -5.92 -25.57 -8.05
N THR A 68 -4.92 -25.88 -8.88
CA THR A 68 -3.56 -25.33 -8.70
C THR A 68 -3.53 -23.84 -8.96
N SER A 69 -4.20 -23.34 -10.00
CA SER A 69 -4.29 -21.89 -10.27
C SER A 69 -4.98 -21.13 -9.13
N LEU A 70 -6.06 -21.68 -8.57
CA LEU A 70 -6.72 -21.10 -7.39
C LEU A 70 -5.84 -21.16 -6.14
N PHE A 71 -5.07 -22.24 -5.98
CA PHE A 71 -4.12 -22.37 -4.88
C PHE A 71 -2.97 -21.36 -4.99
N GLU A 72 -2.39 -21.20 -6.18
CA GLU A 72 -1.38 -20.17 -6.47
C GLU A 72 -1.92 -18.77 -6.22
N ALA A 73 -3.13 -18.46 -6.69
CA ALA A 73 -3.77 -17.17 -6.44
C ALA A 73 -4.03 -16.91 -4.94
N LYS A 74 -4.38 -17.95 -4.17
CA LYS A 74 -4.53 -17.86 -2.71
C LYS A 74 -3.21 -17.55 -2.03
N GLU A 75 -2.15 -18.29 -2.35
CA GLU A 75 -0.82 -18.08 -1.76
C GLU A 75 -0.27 -16.69 -2.12
N ASP A 76 -0.40 -16.26 -3.38
CA ASP A 76 0.01 -14.93 -3.82
C ASP A 76 -0.76 -13.82 -3.09
N SER A 77 -2.06 -14.00 -2.87
CA SER A 77 -2.86 -13.05 -2.10
C SER A 77 -2.44 -13.00 -0.63
N ILE A 78 -2.08 -14.12 -0.02
CA ILE A 78 -1.59 -14.17 1.37
C ILE A 78 -0.22 -13.50 1.46
N ALA A 79 0.69 -13.81 0.54
CA ALA A 79 2.01 -13.18 0.47
C ALA A 79 1.87 -11.66 0.32
N ARG A 80 1.03 -11.20 -0.63
CA ARG A 80 0.73 -9.79 -0.76
C ARG A 80 0.10 -9.20 0.49
N LEU A 81 -0.79 -9.88 1.19
CA LEU A 81 -1.38 -9.35 2.43
C LEU A 81 -0.35 -9.20 3.56
N ILE A 82 0.52 -10.20 3.73
CA ILE A 82 1.61 -10.17 4.70
C ILE A 82 2.59 -9.04 4.34
N THR A 83 3.00 -8.96 3.07
CA THR A 83 3.96 -7.95 2.60
C THR A 83 3.36 -6.54 2.51
N SER A 84 2.06 -6.40 2.22
CA SER A 84 1.40 -5.08 2.17
C SER A 84 1.08 -4.51 3.55
N GLY A 85 0.90 -5.38 4.56
CA GLY A 85 0.85 -4.96 5.97
C GLY A 85 2.22 -4.66 6.57
N CYS A 86 3.28 -5.31 6.07
CA CYS A 86 4.66 -4.96 6.35
C CYS A 86 5.11 -3.85 5.41
N LYS A 87 4.69 -2.60 5.68
CA LYS A 87 5.46 -1.46 5.22
C LYS A 87 6.86 -1.63 5.82
N LEU A 88 7.81 -2.18 5.06
CA LEU A 88 9.24 -2.20 5.38
C LEU A 88 9.83 -0.78 5.29
N GLU A 89 9.07 0.25 5.62
CA GLU A 89 9.68 1.36 6.33
C GLU A 89 9.87 0.79 7.73
N THR A 90 11.08 0.29 7.98
CA THR A 90 11.58 0.09 9.33
C THR A 90 11.11 1.29 10.14
N GLU A 91 10.56 1.10 11.34
CA GLU A 91 10.09 2.20 12.21
C GLU A 91 11.11 3.37 12.31
N GLU A 92 12.38 3.05 12.10
CA GLU A 92 13.56 3.90 11.99
C GLU A 92 13.54 4.93 10.82
N GLU A 93 12.80 4.70 9.73
CA GLU A 93 12.69 5.58 8.55
C GLU A 93 11.47 6.53 8.61
N THR A 94 10.72 6.52 9.72
CA THR A 94 9.58 7.42 9.89
C THR A 94 10.02 8.89 9.95
N GLU A 95 9.40 9.75 9.13
CA GLU A 95 9.70 11.19 9.09
C GLU A 95 9.33 11.86 10.43
N LEU A 96 10.30 12.53 11.05
CA LEU A 96 10.09 13.29 12.27
C LEU A 96 9.57 14.70 11.96
N THR A 97 8.71 15.22 12.83
CA THR A 97 8.23 16.60 12.72
C THR A 97 9.40 17.56 12.91
N SER A 98 9.68 18.39 11.91
CA SER A 98 10.81 19.32 11.94
C SER A 98 10.35 20.76 12.17
N ASN A 99 11.01 21.45 13.10
CA ASN A 99 10.81 22.87 13.37
C ASN A 99 11.50 23.72 12.26
N PRO A 100 10.75 24.56 11.53
CA PRO A 100 11.27 25.30 10.38
C PRO A 100 12.28 26.40 10.75
N LEU A 101 12.18 26.98 11.95
CA LEU A 101 13.13 28.01 12.42
C LEU A 101 14.47 27.37 12.78
N ILE A 102 14.44 26.24 13.49
CA ILE A 102 15.65 25.51 13.89
C ILE A 102 16.39 25.01 12.64
N ARG A 103 15.68 24.58 11.61
CA ARG A 103 16.28 24.20 10.32
C ARG A 103 17.13 25.33 9.71
N HIS A 104 16.72 26.58 9.88
CA HIS A 104 17.45 27.73 9.37
C HIS A 104 18.68 28.08 10.19
N ILE A 105 18.62 27.90 11.50
CA ILE A 105 19.65 28.37 12.43
C ILE A 105 20.70 27.28 12.70
N ALA A 106 20.27 26.02 12.80
CA ALA A 106 21.12 24.87 13.12
C ALA A 106 20.64 23.60 12.39
N PRO A 107 20.79 23.53 11.05
CA PRO A 107 20.33 22.39 10.26
C PRO A 107 21.00 21.08 10.66
N HIS A 108 22.26 21.12 11.08
CA HIS A 108 23.05 19.95 11.47
C HIS A 108 22.59 19.31 12.80
N LEU A 109 21.76 19.99 13.58
CA LEU A 109 21.20 19.47 14.84
C LEU A 109 19.81 18.84 14.67
N GLN A 110 19.25 18.87 13.46
CA GLN A 110 17.91 18.37 13.19
C GLN A 110 17.97 17.11 12.34
N ALA A 111 17.57 15.99 12.93
CA ALA A 111 17.33 14.74 12.22
C ALA A 111 15.99 14.77 11.47
N LEU A 112 15.96 14.24 10.26
CA LEU A 112 14.75 14.11 9.44
C LEU A 112 14.03 12.78 9.70
N THR A 113 14.77 11.75 10.11
CA THR A 113 14.25 10.41 10.46
C THR A 113 14.70 9.97 11.86
N ALA A 114 14.03 8.98 12.44
CA ALA A 114 14.42 8.41 13.72
C ALA A 114 15.83 7.78 13.70
N ASN A 115 16.22 7.18 12.58
CA ASN A 115 17.56 6.62 12.37
C ASN A 115 18.65 7.71 12.40
N GLU A 116 18.43 8.81 11.70
CA GLU A 116 19.33 9.97 11.71
C GLU A 116 19.48 10.55 13.12
N LEU A 117 18.41 10.58 13.91
CA LEU A 117 18.45 11.04 15.29
C LEU A 117 19.37 10.16 16.15
N VAL A 118 19.28 8.84 15.98
CA VAL A 118 20.16 7.89 16.68
C VAL A 118 21.61 8.11 16.29
N HIS A 119 21.91 8.33 15.00
CA HIS A 119 23.27 8.64 14.55
C HIS A 119 23.80 9.95 15.13
N LEU A 120 22.95 10.99 15.19
CA LEU A 120 23.30 12.28 15.77
C LEU A 120 23.63 12.18 17.26
N LEU A 121 22.81 11.44 18.02
CA LEU A 121 23.07 11.17 19.44
C LEU A 121 24.34 10.35 19.66
N LYS A 122 24.60 9.35 18.82
CA LYS A 122 25.84 8.56 18.88
C LYS A 122 27.07 9.42 18.61
N ALA A 123 27.00 10.33 17.63
CA ALA A 123 28.09 11.24 17.32
C ALA A 123 28.41 12.18 18.49
N ASP A 124 27.37 12.71 19.17
CA ASP A 124 27.53 13.58 20.33
C ASP A 124 28.22 12.87 21.51
N VAL A 125 27.81 11.63 21.80
CA VAL A 125 28.48 10.80 22.84
C VAL A 125 29.94 10.51 22.48
N LEU A 126 30.22 10.18 21.22
CA LEU A 126 31.59 9.94 20.78
C LEU A 126 32.44 11.21 20.84
N GLN A 127 31.86 12.37 20.53
CA GLN A 127 32.53 13.66 20.66
C GLN A 127 32.91 13.92 22.12
N ILE A 128 31.97 13.72 23.06
CA ILE A 128 32.25 13.88 24.51
C ILE A 128 33.40 12.97 24.95
N VAL A 129 33.36 11.70 24.54
CA VAL A 129 34.43 10.74 24.88
C VAL A 129 35.77 11.19 24.28
N ASN A 130 35.77 11.61 23.02
CA ASN A 130 37.00 12.01 22.33
C ASN A 130 37.60 13.31 22.92
N GLU A 131 36.75 14.28 23.28
CA GLU A 131 37.16 15.50 23.99
C GLU A 131 37.74 15.15 25.36
N SER A 132 37.13 14.24 26.12
CA SER A 132 37.65 13.82 27.43
C SER A 132 39.02 13.09 27.33
N VAL A 133 39.20 12.23 26.32
CA VAL A 133 40.49 11.56 26.07
C VAL A 133 41.55 12.57 25.66
N GLN A 134 41.18 13.54 24.83
CA GLN A 134 42.09 14.59 24.39
C GLN A 134 42.48 15.52 25.55
N GLU A 135 41.55 15.84 26.46
CA GLU A 135 41.84 16.61 27.68
C GLU A 135 42.79 15.84 28.63
N GLU A 136 42.62 14.53 28.77
CA GLU A 136 43.53 13.67 29.53
C GLU A 136 44.93 13.62 28.88
N GLU A 137 45.02 13.46 27.56
CA GLU A 137 46.29 13.46 26.81
C GLU A 137 47.02 14.81 26.89
N ILE A 138 46.30 15.93 26.79
CA ILE A 138 46.87 17.28 26.92
C ILE A 138 47.39 17.50 28.35
N ASN A 139 46.65 17.04 29.36
CA ASN A 139 47.07 17.17 30.76
C ASN A 139 48.33 16.33 31.05
N VAL A 140 48.40 15.10 30.53
CA VAL A 140 49.59 14.23 30.64
C VAL A 140 50.78 14.82 29.89
N GLN A 141 50.60 15.36 28.68
CA GLN A 141 51.68 16.01 27.92
C GLN A 141 52.20 17.28 28.62
N THR A 142 51.32 18.08 29.22
CA THR A 142 51.75 19.27 29.97
C THR A 142 52.48 18.94 31.28
N LEU A 143 52.22 17.76 31.86
CA LEU A 143 52.94 17.25 33.04
C LEU A 143 54.33 16.73 32.65
N THR A 144 54.45 15.97 31.56
CA THR A 144 55.73 15.44 31.07
C THR A 144 56.67 16.56 30.55
N ASP A 145 56.12 17.59 29.90
CA ASP A 145 56.89 18.76 29.46
C ASP A 145 57.39 19.61 30.66
N LYS A 146 56.62 19.70 31.74
CA LYS A 146 57.05 20.39 32.98
C LYS A 146 58.10 19.60 33.76
N GLU A 147 58.02 18.27 33.75
CA GLU A 147 59.03 17.41 34.36
C GLU A 147 60.36 17.48 33.60
N THR A 148 60.35 17.44 32.26
CA THR A 148 61.59 17.54 31.46
C THR A 148 62.32 18.88 31.61
N ILE A 149 61.61 20.00 31.77
CA ILE A 149 62.22 21.32 32.05
C ILE A 149 62.93 21.32 33.43
N ASN A 150 62.42 20.58 34.40
CA ASN A 150 62.96 20.55 35.77
C ASN A 150 64.25 19.70 35.88
N TYR A 151 64.44 18.71 35.00
CA TYR A 151 65.65 17.89 34.96
C TYR A 151 66.82 18.53 34.18
N GLN A 152 66.57 19.54 33.32
CA GLN A 152 67.61 20.26 32.57
C GLN A 152 68.21 21.47 33.32
N SER A 153 67.66 21.87 34.48
CA SER A 153 68.19 22.99 35.30
C SER A 153 69.06 22.53 36.49
N LYS A 154 69.46 21.26 36.53
CA LYS A 154 70.36 20.69 37.54
C LYS A 154 71.56 19.99 36.89
N GLU A 155 72.33 20.73 36.09
CA GLU A 155 73.75 20.47 35.84
C GLU A 155 74.54 21.78 35.91
#